data_AF-A0A9J6C596-F1
#
_entry.id   AF-A0A9J6C596-F1
#
_cell.length_a   1.000
_cell.length_b   1.000
_cell.length_c   1.000
_cell.angle_alpha   90.00
_cell.angle_beta   90.00
_cell.angle_gamma   90.00
#
_symmetry.space_group_name_H-M   'P 1'
#
loop_
_entity.id
_entity.type
_entity.pdbx_description
1 polymer ?
#
loop_
_entity_poly.entity_id
_entity_poly.type
_entity_poly.pdbx_seq_one_letter_code
_entity_poly.pdbx_strand_id
1 'polypeptide(L)'
;MSTWKQKTLYILILLINSSINVLCQSFMDTNIDNKTIDERAYCFRFTWLGPKFNGESQFKNATCNDVIKNDKNIPCTHPLIVTNNSNIPDTESLWREFQYKPTQIACRLVKGEVCAKVSYKFNGAVENITYLCTKVNIENDTAVNQGCYKQMKNGHELELCACESKNGLTPSSHEISKQYIQVLTGSL
;
A
#
# COMPACT_ATOMS: atom_id res chain seq x y z
N MET A 1 -2.83 -69.22 40.76
CA MET A 1 -1.37 -69.23 40.59
C MET A 1 -1.04 -68.55 39.26
N SER A 2 -0.56 -67.30 39.31
CA SER A 2 0.21 -66.58 38.25
C SER A 2 0.03 -65.06 38.41
N THR A 3 0.49 -64.54 39.55
CA THR A 3 0.67 -63.10 39.84
C THR A 3 2.07 -62.62 39.43
N TRP A 4 2.62 -63.20 38.35
CA TRP A 4 4.00 -62.97 37.89
C TRP A 4 4.12 -62.18 36.58
N LYS A 5 3.05 -62.05 35.78
CA LYS A 5 3.12 -61.32 34.50
C LYS A 5 2.93 -59.81 34.61
N GLN A 6 2.39 -59.30 35.72
CA GLN A 6 1.99 -57.89 35.83
C GLN A 6 3.00 -57.00 36.57
N LYS A 7 3.96 -57.60 37.30
CA LYS A 7 5.04 -56.86 37.97
C LYS A 7 6.29 -56.66 37.12
N THR A 8 6.48 -57.45 36.05
CA THR A 8 7.64 -57.34 35.16
C THR A 8 7.55 -56.17 34.18
N LEU A 9 6.32 -55.66 33.92
CA LEU A 9 6.12 -54.55 32.99
C LEU A 9 6.49 -53.18 33.58
N TYR A 10 6.37 -53.02 34.91
CA TYR A 10 6.67 -51.75 35.58
C TYR A 10 8.16 -51.47 35.78
N ILE A 11 9.00 -52.51 35.78
CA ILE A 11 10.46 -52.35 35.96
C ILE A 11 11.16 -51.97 34.64
N LEU A 12 10.55 -52.30 33.48
CA LEU A 12 11.09 -51.92 32.17
C LEU A 12 10.85 -50.43 31.82
N ILE A 13 9.87 -49.77 32.45
CA ILE A 13 9.55 -48.35 32.18
C ILE A 13 10.49 -47.40 32.94
N LEU A 14 11.18 -47.87 34.00
CA LEU A 14 12.06 -47.02 34.82
C LEU A 14 13.53 -46.99 34.37
N LEU A 15 13.92 -47.72 33.31
CA LEU A 15 15.30 -47.73 32.80
C LEU A 15 15.48 -47.07 31.41
N ILE A 16 14.49 -46.32 30.92
CA ILE A 16 14.63 -45.53 29.67
C ILE A 16 14.74 -44.02 29.95
N ASN A 17 15.01 -43.63 31.20
CA ASN A 17 15.20 -42.24 31.62
C ASN A 17 16.68 -41.93 31.94
N SER A 18 17.60 -42.36 31.08
CA SER A 18 18.94 -41.79 31.08
C SER A 18 19.47 -41.70 29.66
N SER A 19 19.75 -40.47 29.25
CA SER A 19 20.67 -40.12 28.16
C SER A 19 20.09 -40.11 26.74
N ILE A 20 19.16 -39.19 26.46
CA ILE A 20 19.08 -38.56 25.13
C ILE A 20 19.09 -37.03 25.31
N ASN A 21 20.22 -36.52 25.81
CA ASN A 21 20.65 -35.17 25.46
C ASN A 21 21.72 -35.37 24.41
N VAL A 22 21.36 -35.28 23.12
CA VAL A 22 22.26 -34.93 22.01
C VAL A 22 21.45 -34.79 20.73
N LEU A 23 21.58 -33.59 20.15
CA LEU A 23 21.34 -33.20 18.76
C LEU A 23 19.93 -33.37 18.18
N CYS A 24 19.06 -32.40 18.46
CA CYS A 24 18.22 -31.84 17.40
C CYS A 24 19.02 -30.72 16.71
N GLN A 25 19.95 -31.08 15.83
CA GLN A 25 20.46 -30.12 14.86
C GLN A 25 19.36 -29.92 13.83
N SER A 26 18.54 -28.89 14.04
CA SER A 26 17.81 -28.28 12.95
C SER A 26 18.84 -27.66 12.00
N PHE A 27 19.24 -28.38 10.97
CA PHE A 27 19.75 -27.76 9.75
C PHE A 27 18.57 -27.07 9.08
N MET A 28 18.24 -25.88 9.58
CA MET A 28 17.69 -24.85 8.72
C MET A 28 18.91 -24.13 8.19
N ASP A 29 19.37 -24.51 7.00
CA ASP A 29 20.19 -23.62 6.18
C ASP A 29 19.29 -22.43 5.80
N THR A 30 19.13 -21.50 6.73
CA THR A 30 18.60 -20.19 6.42
C THR A 30 19.72 -19.42 5.74
N ASN A 31 19.93 -19.69 4.46
CA ASN A 31 20.27 -18.61 3.56
C ASN A 31 18.98 -17.79 3.32
N ILE A 32 18.46 -17.24 4.41
CA ILE A 32 17.47 -16.18 4.36
C ILE A 32 18.33 -14.94 4.20
N ASP A 33 18.39 -14.42 2.97
CA ASP A 33 18.59 -12.99 2.79
C ASP A 33 17.65 -12.32 3.79
N ASN A 34 18.21 -11.76 4.86
CA ASN A 34 17.47 -11.14 5.95
C ASN A 34 16.80 -9.88 5.42
N LYS A 35 15.71 -10.08 4.68
CA LYS A 35 14.94 -9.07 4.00
C LYS A 35 13.71 -8.83 4.85
N THR A 36 13.95 -8.20 5.99
CA THR A 36 12.89 -7.80 6.93
C THR A 36 11.86 -6.95 6.19
N ILE A 37 10.62 -7.44 6.14
CA ILE A 37 9.47 -6.66 5.68
C ILE A 37 9.31 -5.49 6.66
N ASP A 38 9.31 -4.25 6.15
CA ASP A 38 9.15 -3.07 6.99
C ASP A 38 7.73 -3.07 7.58
N GLU A 39 7.61 -3.21 8.90
CA GLU A 39 6.34 -3.27 9.62
C GLU A 39 5.61 -1.91 9.69
N ARG A 40 6.17 -0.84 9.12
CA ARG A 40 5.52 0.49 9.12
C ARG A 40 4.32 0.54 8.18
N ALA A 41 3.39 1.44 8.45
CA ALA A 41 2.31 1.79 7.53
C ALA A 41 2.82 2.70 6.40
N TYR A 42 2.39 2.39 5.18
CA TYR A 42 2.74 3.11 3.96
C TYR A 42 1.49 3.52 3.19
N CYS A 43 1.57 4.64 2.46
CA CYS A 43 0.65 4.99 1.38
C CYS A 43 1.38 5.01 0.06
N PHE A 44 0.71 4.62 -1.01
CA PHE A 44 1.21 4.89 -2.35
C PHE A 44 1.45 6.39 -2.55
N ARG A 45 2.55 6.71 -3.21
CA ARG A 45 2.97 8.06 -3.57
C ARG A 45 3.55 8.06 -4.97
N PHE A 46 2.68 8.27 -5.94
CA PHE A 46 3.00 8.36 -7.36
C PHE A 46 1.83 8.97 -8.12
N THR A 47 2.06 9.40 -9.35
CA THR A 47 0.99 9.83 -10.28
C THR A 47 0.93 8.89 -11.46
N TRP A 48 -0.22 8.26 -11.67
CA TRP A 48 -0.54 7.56 -12.91
C TRP A 48 -1.04 8.56 -13.94
N LEU A 49 -0.35 8.63 -15.08
CA LEU A 49 -0.61 9.64 -16.11
C LEU A 49 -1.92 9.40 -16.88
N GLY A 50 -2.49 8.20 -16.78
CA GLY A 50 -3.74 7.86 -17.42
C GLY A 50 -3.60 7.15 -18.77
N PRO A 51 -4.73 6.86 -19.43
CA PRO A 51 -4.80 5.98 -20.59
C PRO A 51 -4.15 6.57 -21.86
N LYS A 52 -4.03 7.90 -21.93
CA LYS A 52 -3.44 8.63 -23.07
C LYS A 52 -1.92 8.46 -23.18
N PHE A 53 -1.28 7.98 -22.11
CA PHE A 53 0.16 7.84 -22.03
C PHE A 53 0.53 6.37 -22.20
N ASN A 54 1.57 6.11 -22.98
CA ASN A 54 2.14 4.78 -23.18
C ASN A 54 3.62 4.77 -22.71
N GLY A 55 4.22 3.59 -22.58
CA GLY A 55 5.60 3.43 -22.11
C GLY A 55 6.69 4.02 -23.02
N GLU A 56 6.32 4.81 -24.03
CA GLU A 56 7.27 5.49 -24.91
C GLU A 56 8.06 6.57 -24.16
N SER A 57 9.31 6.73 -24.59
CA SER A 57 10.36 7.43 -23.83
C SER A 57 10.08 8.91 -23.49
N GLN A 58 9.16 9.57 -24.20
CA GLN A 58 8.88 11.00 -24.03
C GLN A 58 8.39 11.36 -22.62
N PHE A 59 7.78 10.42 -21.90
CA PHE A 59 7.27 10.65 -20.54
C PHE A 59 8.19 10.15 -19.42
N LYS A 60 9.29 9.45 -19.75
CA LYS A 60 10.28 9.02 -18.75
C LYS A 60 10.97 10.19 -18.06
N ASN A 61 11.09 11.32 -18.75
CA ASN A 61 11.69 12.55 -18.25
C ASN A 61 10.65 13.66 -18.01
N ALA A 62 9.36 13.34 -18.12
CA ALA A 62 8.31 14.32 -17.87
C ALA A 62 8.32 14.71 -16.39
N THR A 63 8.09 15.99 -16.14
CA THR A 63 7.83 16.54 -14.82
C THR A 63 6.32 16.64 -14.60
N CYS A 64 5.90 16.83 -13.35
CA CYS A 64 4.51 17.14 -13.05
C CYS A 64 3.99 18.32 -13.86
N ASN A 65 4.80 19.37 -14.07
CA ASN A 65 4.39 20.56 -14.81
C ASN A 65 4.10 20.27 -16.28
N ASP A 66 4.82 19.32 -16.88
CA ASP A 66 4.61 18.91 -18.28
C ASP A 66 3.27 18.19 -18.45
N VAL A 67 2.83 17.45 -17.44
CA VAL A 67 1.61 16.64 -17.46
C VAL A 67 0.37 17.46 -17.10
N ILE A 68 0.42 18.20 -15.99
CA ILE A 68 -0.75 18.91 -15.44
C ILE A 68 -0.87 20.36 -15.94
N LYS A 69 0.07 20.83 -16.78
CA LYS A 69 0.08 22.18 -17.37
C LYS A 69 -0.13 23.31 -16.34
N ASN A 70 0.46 23.18 -15.15
CA ASN A 70 0.31 24.09 -14.02
C ASN A 70 -1.13 24.24 -13.46
N ASP A 71 -2.02 23.29 -13.70
CA ASP A 71 -3.30 23.26 -12.98
C ASP A 71 -3.05 22.92 -11.50
N LYS A 72 -3.07 23.97 -10.67
CA LYS A 72 -2.84 23.87 -9.22
C LYS A 72 -3.88 23.00 -8.50
N ASN A 73 -4.98 22.64 -9.15
CA ASN A 73 -6.05 21.84 -8.56
C ASN A 73 -5.85 20.34 -8.74
N ILE A 74 -4.91 19.94 -9.60
CA ILE A 74 -4.60 18.53 -9.86
C ILE A 74 -3.30 18.22 -9.15
N PRO A 75 -3.31 17.46 -8.04
CA PRO A 75 -2.08 17.07 -7.39
C PRO A 75 -1.27 16.16 -8.31
N CYS A 76 0.05 16.32 -8.29
CA CYS A 76 0.98 15.45 -8.99
C CYS A 76 2.21 15.18 -8.12
N THR A 77 2.69 13.95 -8.13
CA THR A 77 3.86 13.54 -7.37
C THR A 77 4.67 12.50 -8.13
N HIS A 78 5.98 12.47 -7.89
CA HIS A 78 6.86 11.48 -8.47
C HIS A 78 6.86 10.17 -7.66
N PRO A 79 7.07 9.01 -8.31
CA PRO A 79 7.32 8.85 -9.75
C PRO A 79 6.05 8.97 -10.61
N LEU A 80 6.24 9.26 -11.89
CA LEU A 80 5.17 9.19 -12.89
C LEU A 80 5.09 7.75 -13.43
N ILE A 81 3.91 7.14 -13.33
CA ILE A 81 3.64 5.76 -13.74
C ILE A 81 2.78 5.76 -14.99
N VAL A 82 3.12 4.89 -15.93
CA VAL A 82 2.38 4.66 -17.16
C VAL A 82 2.06 3.17 -17.29
N THR A 83 0.88 2.85 -17.78
CA THR A 83 0.45 1.48 -18.03
C THR A 83 0.31 1.26 -19.54
N ASN A 84 0.81 0.12 -20.03
CA ASN A 84 0.79 -0.16 -21.47
C ASN A 84 -0.61 -0.53 -22.01
N ASN A 85 -1.54 -0.89 -21.12
CA ASN A 85 -2.88 -1.33 -21.45
C ASN A 85 -3.96 -0.27 -21.18
N SER A 86 -3.56 0.98 -20.93
CA SER A 86 -4.45 2.09 -20.61
C SER A 86 -5.32 1.90 -19.35
N ASN A 87 -5.14 0.81 -18.60
CA ASN A 87 -5.86 0.54 -17.37
C ASN A 87 -5.17 1.20 -16.18
N ILE A 88 -5.94 1.44 -15.12
CA ILE A 88 -5.39 1.86 -13.82
C ILE A 88 -4.34 0.82 -13.37
N PRO A 89 -3.18 1.25 -12.84
CA PRO A 89 -2.14 0.32 -12.41
C PRO A 89 -2.65 -0.62 -11.32
N ASP A 90 -2.28 -1.90 -11.44
CA ASP A 90 -2.49 -2.88 -10.38
C ASP A 90 -1.55 -2.55 -9.22
N THR A 91 -2.12 -1.99 -8.16
CA THR A 91 -1.39 -1.56 -6.98
C THR A 91 -0.77 -2.72 -6.20
N GLU A 92 -1.35 -3.92 -6.24
CA GLU A 92 -0.78 -5.10 -5.58
C GLU A 92 0.47 -5.57 -6.31
N SER A 93 0.42 -5.62 -7.65
CA SER A 93 1.59 -5.92 -8.46
C SER A 93 2.69 -4.88 -8.28
N LEU A 94 2.32 -3.59 -8.26
CA LEU A 94 3.26 -2.51 -8.03
C LEU A 94 3.91 -2.61 -6.65
N TRP A 95 3.14 -2.90 -5.59
CA TRP A 95 3.70 -3.08 -4.26
C TRP A 95 4.68 -4.25 -4.19
N ARG A 96 4.35 -5.41 -4.79
CA ARG A 96 5.25 -6.58 -4.81
C ARG A 96 6.61 -6.30 -5.44
N GLU A 97 6.65 -5.45 -6.47
CA GLU A 97 7.89 -5.03 -7.13
C GLU A 97 8.76 -4.15 -6.20
N PHE A 98 8.14 -3.21 -5.48
CA PHE A 98 8.85 -2.19 -4.69
C PHE A 98 8.83 -2.42 -3.17
N GLN A 99 8.24 -3.50 -2.66
CA GLN A 99 8.09 -3.79 -1.22
C GLN A 99 9.41 -3.73 -0.43
N TYR A 100 10.55 -3.92 -1.11
CA TYR A 100 11.88 -3.91 -0.53
C TYR A 100 12.60 -2.56 -0.61
N LYS A 101 12.03 -1.61 -1.37
CA LYS A 101 12.45 -0.21 -1.47
C LYS A 101 11.19 0.67 -1.57
N PRO A 102 10.30 0.63 -0.54
CA PRO A 102 8.97 1.21 -0.63
C PRO A 102 8.99 2.72 -0.88
N THR A 103 10.05 3.41 -0.45
CA THR A 103 10.24 4.86 -0.67
C THR A 103 10.26 5.29 -2.14
N GLN A 104 10.40 4.36 -3.09
CA GLN A 104 10.35 4.65 -4.52
C GLN A 104 8.93 4.90 -5.04
N ILE A 105 7.91 4.27 -4.45
CA ILE A 105 6.51 4.36 -4.92
C ILE A 105 5.51 4.59 -3.79
N ALA A 106 6.00 4.72 -2.57
CA ALA A 106 5.22 4.93 -1.36
C ALA A 106 5.95 5.89 -0.40
N CYS A 107 5.19 6.45 0.51
CA CYS A 107 5.70 7.20 1.65
C CYS A 107 5.26 6.51 2.94
N ARG A 108 6.12 6.58 3.96
CA ARG A 108 5.77 6.14 5.30
C ARG A 108 4.75 7.12 5.86
N LEU A 109 3.66 6.61 6.42
CA LEU A 109 2.69 7.44 7.14
C LEU A 109 3.29 8.01 8.43
N VAL A 110 3.15 9.32 8.62
CA VAL A 110 3.38 9.96 9.92
C VAL A 110 2.07 10.33 10.62
N LYS A 111 2.14 10.65 11.91
CA LYS A 111 0.95 10.95 12.72
C LYS A 111 0.13 12.09 12.10
N GLY A 112 -1.15 11.82 11.85
CA GLY A 112 -2.11 12.77 11.29
C GLY A 112 -2.17 12.80 9.76
N GLU A 113 -1.38 11.97 9.07
CA GLU A 113 -1.53 11.74 7.63
C GLU A 113 -2.47 10.57 7.35
N VAL A 114 -3.02 10.59 6.14
CA VAL A 114 -3.86 9.54 5.55
C VAL A 114 -3.39 9.23 4.14
N CYS A 115 -3.77 8.06 3.65
CA CYS A 115 -3.59 7.73 2.24
C CYS A 115 -4.67 8.42 1.42
N ALA A 116 -4.26 9.25 0.48
CA ALA A 116 -5.16 9.93 -0.44
C ALA A 116 -4.99 9.40 -1.86
N LYS A 117 -6.11 9.08 -2.50
CA LYS A 117 -6.21 8.81 -3.94
C LYS A 117 -7.04 9.93 -4.56
N VAL A 118 -6.43 10.69 -5.47
CA VAL A 118 -7.09 11.78 -6.19
C VAL A 118 -7.27 11.36 -7.63
N SER A 119 -8.50 11.22 -8.08
CA SER A 119 -8.85 10.87 -9.45
C SER A 119 -9.37 12.11 -10.17
N TYR A 120 -8.75 12.46 -11.30
CA TYR A 120 -9.20 13.53 -12.18
C TYR A 120 -9.93 12.92 -13.37
N LYS A 121 -11.20 13.30 -13.57
CA LYS A 121 -12.07 12.67 -14.57
C LYS A 121 -12.72 13.71 -15.47
N PHE A 122 -12.87 13.37 -16.74
CA PHE A 122 -13.63 14.14 -17.72
C PHE A 122 -14.70 13.25 -18.34
N ASN A 123 -15.97 13.68 -18.29
CA ASN A 123 -17.12 12.89 -18.76
C ASN A 123 -17.15 11.45 -18.22
N GLY A 124 -16.78 11.26 -16.94
CA GLY A 124 -16.74 9.96 -16.28
C GLY A 124 -15.52 9.09 -16.61
N ALA A 125 -14.70 9.46 -17.59
CA ALA A 125 -13.45 8.77 -17.90
C ALA A 125 -12.30 9.33 -17.03
N VAL A 126 -11.49 8.44 -16.47
CA VAL A 126 -10.31 8.84 -15.68
C VAL A 126 -9.20 9.34 -16.59
N GLU A 127 -8.77 10.57 -16.37
CA GLU A 127 -7.65 11.18 -17.08
C GLU A 127 -6.32 10.98 -16.37
N ASN A 128 -6.29 11.07 -15.03
CA ASN A 128 -5.12 10.74 -14.23
C ASN A 128 -5.54 10.35 -12.80
N ILE A 129 -4.62 9.69 -12.09
CA ILE A 129 -4.78 9.40 -10.67
C ILE A 129 -3.49 9.71 -9.94
N THR A 130 -3.58 10.44 -8.84
CA THR A 130 -2.44 10.71 -7.97
C THR A 130 -2.67 10.09 -6.58
N TYR A 131 -1.69 9.34 -6.10
CA TYR A 131 -1.65 8.76 -4.77
C TYR A 131 -0.69 9.56 -3.89
N LEU A 132 -1.06 9.83 -2.63
CA LEU A 132 -0.35 10.72 -1.71
C LEU A 132 -0.40 10.20 -0.27
N CYS A 133 0.64 10.46 0.53
CA CYS A 133 0.48 10.68 1.98
C CYS A 133 0.16 12.17 2.17
N THR A 134 -0.95 12.49 2.82
CA THR A 134 -1.29 13.89 3.08
C THR A 134 -2.20 14.04 4.29
N LYS A 135 -2.39 15.27 4.74
CA LYS A 135 -3.43 15.62 5.70
C LYS A 135 -4.62 16.12 4.92
N VAL A 136 -5.79 15.52 5.14
CA VAL A 136 -7.01 15.95 4.48
C VAL A 136 -7.85 16.75 5.47
N ASN A 137 -8.14 17.98 5.08
CA ASN A 137 -9.13 18.80 5.75
C ASN A 137 -10.24 19.14 4.75
N ILE A 138 -11.46 19.16 5.25
CA ILE A 138 -12.63 19.56 4.50
C ILE A 138 -13.11 20.90 5.05
N GLU A 139 -13.43 21.83 4.15
CA GLU A 139 -13.90 23.15 4.54
C GLU A 139 -15.18 23.01 5.39
N ASN A 140 -15.15 23.61 6.58
CA ASN A 140 -16.21 23.53 7.60
C ASN A 140 -16.40 22.17 8.28
N ASP A 141 -15.46 21.24 8.15
CA ASP A 141 -15.49 19.94 8.83
C ASP A 141 -14.17 19.66 9.59
N THR A 142 -14.12 18.48 10.21
CA THR A 142 -12.99 17.96 10.96
C THR A 142 -11.99 17.22 10.06
N ALA A 143 -10.84 16.86 10.63
CA ALA A 143 -9.82 16.08 9.95
C ALA A 143 -10.41 14.76 9.40
N VAL A 144 -10.17 14.48 8.12
CA VAL A 144 -10.71 13.32 7.44
C VAL A 144 -9.75 12.16 7.52
N ASN A 145 -10.19 11.08 8.16
CA ASN A 145 -9.43 9.83 8.24
C ASN A 145 -9.89 8.79 7.22
N GLN A 146 -11.15 8.89 6.76
CA GLN A 146 -11.74 7.94 5.82
C GLN A 146 -12.91 8.58 5.06
N GLY A 147 -13.04 8.34 3.76
CA GLY A 147 -14.17 8.80 2.94
C GLY A 147 -13.76 9.12 1.50
N CYS A 148 -14.73 9.27 0.60
CA CYS A 148 -14.50 9.80 -0.75
C CYS A 148 -15.30 11.08 -0.96
N TYR A 149 -14.69 12.08 -1.58
CA TYR A 149 -15.21 13.44 -1.71
C TYR A 149 -15.06 13.92 -3.14
N LYS A 150 -16.15 14.44 -3.70
CA LYS A 150 -16.21 14.88 -5.09
C LYS A 150 -16.43 16.37 -5.23
N GLN A 151 -15.71 16.97 -6.17
CA GLN A 151 -15.89 18.34 -6.61
C GLN A 151 -15.91 18.42 -8.14
N MET A 152 -16.82 19.23 -8.69
CA MET A 152 -16.82 19.59 -10.11
C MET A 152 -16.07 20.91 -10.32
N LYS A 153 -15.12 20.93 -11.25
CA LYS A 153 -14.36 22.13 -11.62
C LYS A 153 -14.08 22.14 -13.11
N ASN A 154 -14.47 23.22 -13.80
CA ASN A 154 -14.22 23.41 -15.24
C ASN A 154 -14.63 22.19 -16.11
N GLY A 155 -15.77 21.56 -15.80
CA GLY A 155 -16.26 20.37 -16.52
C GLY A 155 -15.57 19.04 -16.15
N HIS A 156 -14.62 19.06 -15.22
CA HIS A 156 -13.94 17.88 -14.71
C HIS A 156 -14.44 17.52 -13.30
N GLU A 157 -14.53 16.22 -13.01
CA GLU A 157 -14.78 15.69 -11.68
C GLU A 157 -13.43 15.39 -11.01
N LEU A 158 -13.17 16.03 -9.88
CA LEU A 158 -12.09 15.68 -8.97
C LEU A 158 -12.66 14.85 -7.82
N GLU A 159 -12.17 13.62 -7.66
CA GLU A 159 -12.57 12.72 -6.57
C GLU A 159 -11.37 12.43 -5.67
N LEU A 160 -11.43 12.86 -4.41
CA LEU A 160 -10.45 12.55 -3.36
C LEU A 160 -11.00 11.44 -2.46
N CYS A 161 -10.34 10.29 -2.41
CA CYS A 161 -10.60 9.25 -1.43
C CYS A 161 -9.48 9.20 -0.38
N ALA A 162 -9.82 9.35 0.88
CA ALA A 162 -8.94 9.23 2.04
C ALA A 162 -9.17 7.89 2.74
N CYS A 163 -8.10 7.21 3.15
CA CYS A 163 -8.16 5.96 3.90
C CYS A 163 -6.96 5.81 4.84
N GLU A 164 -7.18 5.07 5.93
CA GLU A 164 -6.11 4.63 6.81
C GLU A 164 -5.43 3.37 6.24
N SER A 165 -4.09 3.36 6.29
CA SER A 165 -3.30 2.17 5.97
C SER A 165 -2.76 1.53 7.24
N LYS A 166 -2.62 0.21 7.22
CA LYS A 166 -2.21 -0.58 8.38
C LYS A 166 -0.75 -1.01 8.27
N ASN A 167 -0.12 -1.13 9.43
CA ASN A 167 1.26 -1.61 9.58
C ASN A 167 1.47 -2.98 8.92
N GLY A 168 2.55 -3.11 8.14
CA GLY A 168 2.95 -4.39 7.52
C GLY A 168 2.01 -4.92 6.43
N LEU A 169 1.01 -4.14 5.99
CA LEU A 169 0.11 -4.51 4.90
C LEU A 169 0.42 -3.69 3.63
N THR A 170 -0.04 -4.18 2.47
CA THR A 170 -0.06 -3.38 1.24
C THR A 170 -0.79 -2.05 1.50
N PRO A 171 -0.27 -0.91 1.01
CA PRO A 171 -0.98 0.36 1.11
C PRO A 171 -2.41 0.27 0.57
N SER A 172 -3.38 0.74 1.35
CA SER A 172 -4.79 0.68 0.98
C SER A 172 -5.10 1.50 -0.28
N SER A 173 -5.82 0.90 -1.23
CA SER A 173 -6.23 1.54 -2.50
C SER A 173 -7.76 1.73 -2.64
N HIS A 174 -8.51 1.50 -1.54
CA HIS A 174 -9.96 1.29 -1.59
C HIS A 174 -10.77 2.52 -2.04
N GLU A 175 -11.82 2.24 -2.83
CA GLU A 175 -12.97 3.13 -3.01
C GLU A 175 -13.88 3.03 -1.79
N ILE A 176 -14.06 4.13 -1.07
CA ILE A 176 -14.99 4.27 0.05
C ILE A 176 -16.31 4.87 -0.47
N SER A 177 -17.40 4.71 0.28
CA SER A 177 -18.70 5.30 -0.04
C SER A 177 -18.59 6.79 -0.37
N LYS A 178 -19.18 7.18 -1.49
CA LYS A 178 -19.08 8.51 -2.10
C LYS A 178 -19.83 9.56 -1.28
N GLN A 179 -19.16 10.66 -0.94
CA GLN A 179 -19.73 11.87 -0.39
C GLN A 179 -19.39 13.06 -1.33
N TYR A 180 -20.26 14.07 -1.42
CA TYR A 180 -20.02 15.26 -2.23
C TYR A 180 -19.62 16.42 -1.32
N ILE A 181 -18.36 16.86 -1.37
CA ILE A 181 -17.89 18.03 -0.62
C ILE A 181 -16.82 18.78 -1.44
N GLN A 182 -16.77 20.11 -1.31
CA GLN A 182 -15.71 20.92 -1.89
C GLN A 182 -14.36 20.59 -1.22
N VAL A 183 -13.50 19.89 -1.95
CA VAL A 183 -12.13 19.58 -1.52
C VAL A 183 -11.23 20.69 -2.04
N LEU A 184 -10.87 21.64 -1.18
CA LEU A 184 -9.75 22.52 -1.48
C LEU A 184 -8.47 21.76 -1.11
N THR A 185 -7.74 21.31 -2.13
CA THR A 185 -6.44 20.68 -1.94
C THR A 185 -5.53 21.67 -1.22
N GLY A 186 -5.15 21.33 0.02
CA GLY A 186 -4.24 22.12 0.83
C GLY A 186 -2.91 22.32 0.11
N SER A 187 -2.47 23.57 0.02
CA SER A 187 -1.19 23.94 -0.55
C SER A 187 -0.06 23.36 0.31
N LEU A 188 0.81 22.56 -0.30
CA LEU A 188 2.15 22.26 0.24
C LEU A 188 3.07 23.46 0.02
#